data_AF-A0A7C1DTV3-F1
#
_entry.id   AF-A0A7C1DTV3-F1
#
_cell.length_a   1.000
_cell.length_b   1.000
_cell.length_c   1.000
_cell.angle_alpha   90.00
_cell.angle_beta   90.00
_cell.angle_gamma   90.00
#
_symmetry.space_group_name_H-M   'P 1'
#
loop_
_entity.id
_entity.type
_entity.pdbx_description
1 polymer ?
#
loop_
_entity_poly.entity_id
_entity_poly.type
_entity_poly.pdbx_seq_one_letter_code
_entity_poly.pdbx_strand_id
1 'polypeptide(L)'
;MIYDPQVYAVPDEPMKPFISESEIEGILAKSKSDKILVREIIAKSLAKHRLSMQETAVLIKANEPDLIAEIKDGARTLKENVYGKRIVLFAPLYIGNLCVNNCK
;
A
#
# COMPACT_ATOMS: atom_id res chain seq x y z
N MET A 1 6.45 6.52 -19.63
CA MET A 1 5.85 6.39 -18.28
C MET A 1 6.98 6.34 -17.25
N ILE A 2 6.79 6.94 -16.07
CA ILE A 2 7.79 6.96 -14.98
C ILE A 2 7.76 5.67 -14.11
N TYR A 3 6.98 4.68 -14.50
CA TYR A 3 6.85 3.38 -13.87
C TYR A 3 6.37 2.34 -14.89
N ASP A 4 6.51 1.07 -14.55
CA ASP A 4 5.97 -0.07 -15.30
C ASP A 4 4.60 -0.46 -14.73
N PRO A 5 3.49 -0.25 -15.47
CA PRO A 5 2.16 -0.59 -14.98
C PRO A 5 2.00 -2.11 -14.91
N GLN A 6 1.39 -2.58 -13.82
CA GLN A 6 1.12 -4.00 -13.66
C GLN A 6 -0.16 -4.41 -14.38
N VAL A 7 -0.20 -5.66 -14.82
CA VAL A 7 -1.36 -6.25 -15.49
C VAL A 7 -2.15 -7.07 -14.48
N TYR A 8 -3.44 -6.75 -14.37
CA TYR A 8 -4.40 -7.38 -13.45
C TYR A 8 -5.58 -7.95 -14.24
N ALA A 9 -6.47 -8.67 -13.54
CA ALA A 9 -7.60 -9.35 -14.16
C ALA A 9 -8.56 -8.39 -14.89
N VAL A 10 -8.68 -7.15 -14.41
CA VAL A 10 -9.51 -6.11 -15.05
C VAL A 10 -8.59 -4.94 -15.44
N PRO A 11 -8.63 -4.48 -16.70
CA PRO A 11 -7.80 -3.37 -17.15
C PRO A 11 -8.23 -2.04 -16.53
N ASP A 12 -7.26 -1.17 -16.29
CA ASP A 12 -7.48 0.22 -15.85
C ASP A 12 -7.89 1.09 -17.05
N GLU A 13 -9.19 1.17 -17.30
CA GLU A 13 -9.77 1.96 -18.37
C GLU A 13 -10.57 3.15 -17.80
N PRO A 14 -10.45 4.36 -18.40
CA PRO A 14 -11.19 5.53 -17.95
C PRO A 14 -12.70 5.26 -17.88
N MET A 15 -13.31 5.67 -16.76
CA MET A 15 -14.74 5.55 -16.49
C MET A 15 -15.27 4.10 -16.42
N LYS A 16 -14.39 3.10 -16.32
CA LYS A 16 -14.78 1.70 -16.11
C LYS A 16 -14.32 1.20 -14.74
N PRO A 17 -15.09 0.33 -14.06
CA PRO A 17 -14.60 -0.36 -12.87
C PRO A 17 -13.38 -1.24 -13.23
N PHE A 18 -12.31 -1.11 -12.44
CA PHE A 18 -11.04 -1.85 -12.63
C PHE A 18 -10.67 -2.72 -11.41
N ILE A 19 -11.56 -2.80 -10.42
CA ILE A 19 -11.32 -3.55 -9.19
C ILE A 19 -11.94 -4.94 -9.32
N SER A 20 -11.12 -5.98 -9.26
CA SER A 20 -11.54 -7.38 -9.18
C SER A 20 -11.47 -7.87 -7.73
N GLU A 21 -12.62 -8.09 -7.10
CA GLU A 21 -12.72 -8.62 -5.74
C GLU A 21 -12.06 -10.01 -5.63
N SER A 22 -12.38 -10.92 -6.56
CA SER A 22 -11.85 -12.28 -6.56
C SER A 22 -10.32 -12.33 -6.75
N GLU A 23 -9.76 -11.38 -7.49
CA GLU A 23 -8.31 -11.26 -7.64
C GLU A 23 -7.65 -10.79 -6.35
N ILE A 24 -8.22 -9.77 -5.68
CA ILE A 24 -7.74 -9.27 -4.39
C ILE A 24 -7.78 -10.39 -3.35
N GLU A 25 -8.93 -11.06 -3.22
CA GLU A 25 -9.10 -12.17 -2.29
C GLU A 25 -8.13 -13.32 -2.59
N GLY A 26 -7.95 -13.65 -3.87
CA GLY A 26 -7.00 -14.68 -4.30
C GLY A 26 -5.56 -14.32 -3.95
N ILE A 27 -5.15 -13.06 -4.14
CA ILE A 27 -3.82 -12.56 -3.78
C ILE A 27 -3.62 -12.62 -2.26
N LEU A 28 -4.60 -12.13 -1.50
CA LEU A 28 -4.56 -12.17 -0.03
C LEU A 28 -4.49 -13.62 0.46
N ALA A 29 -5.33 -14.52 -0.05
CA ALA A 29 -5.36 -15.92 0.36
C ALA A 29 -4.02 -16.63 0.09
N LYS A 30 -3.45 -16.45 -1.11
CA LYS A 30 -2.19 -17.10 -1.53
C LYS A 30 -0.95 -16.50 -0.86
N SER A 31 -0.99 -15.23 -0.49
CA SER A 31 0.12 -14.54 0.16
C SER A 31 0.50 -15.24 1.48
N LYS A 32 1.80 -15.33 1.74
CA LYS A 32 2.37 -15.84 2.99
C LYS A 32 3.44 -14.87 3.45
N SER A 33 3.50 -14.64 4.77
CA SER A 33 4.58 -13.86 5.36
C SER A 33 5.83 -14.74 5.45
N ASP A 34 6.67 -14.64 4.43
CA ASP A 34 8.00 -15.24 4.41
C ASP A 34 9.05 -14.18 4.75
N LYS A 35 9.97 -14.49 5.67
CA LYS A 35 10.94 -13.51 6.18
C LYS A 35 11.88 -12.99 5.08
N ILE A 36 12.29 -13.86 4.15
CA ILE A 36 13.20 -13.49 3.06
C ILE A 36 12.45 -12.57 2.12
N LEU A 37 11.24 -12.97 1.72
CA LEU A 37 10.41 -12.19 0.80
C LEU A 37 10.05 -10.81 1.36
N VAL A 38 9.72 -10.70 2.65
CA VAL A 38 9.46 -9.40 3.31
C VAL A 38 10.67 -8.47 3.19
N ARG A 39 11.87 -8.98 3.43
CA ARG A 39 13.11 -8.19 3.33
C ARG A 39 13.42 -7.75 1.90
N GLU A 40 13.21 -8.62 0.93
CA GLU A 40 13.35 -8.28 -0.50
C GLU A 40 12.38 -7.17 -0.91
N ILE A 41 11.13 -7.24 -0.45
CA ILE A 41 10.11 -6.23 -0.71
C ILE A 41 10.47 -4.89 -0.05
N ILE A 42 10.96 -4.91 1.20
CA ILE A 42 11.45 -3.69 1.87
C ILE A 42 12.60 -3.07 1.08
N ALA A 43 13.57 -3.87 0.64
CA ALA A 43 14.70 -3.38 -0.16
C ALA A 43 14.24 -2.75 -1.49
N LYS A 44 13.29 -3.39 -2.19
CA LYS A 44 12.65 -2.84 -3.40
C LYS A 44 11.98 -1.49 -3.14
N SER A 45 11.24 -1.37 -2.03
CA SER A 45 10.57 -0.13 -1.63
C SER A 45 11.58 0.98 -1.32
N LEU A 46 12.67 0.67 -0.62
CA LEU A 46 13.76 1.61 -0.30
C LEU A 46 14.49 2.11 -1.56
N ALA A 47 14.61 1.26 -2.58
CA ALA A 47 15.09 1.63 -3.92
C ALA A 47 14.09 2.48 -4.73
N LYS A 48 12.96 2.89 -4.12
CA LYS A 48 11.90 3.72 -4.72
C LYS A 48 11.20 3.05 -5.91
N HIS A 49 11.20 1.72 -5.96
CA HIS A 49 10.38 0.98 -6.90
C HIS A 49 8.98 0.73 -6.31
N ARG A 50 7.95 0.89 -7.16
CA ARG A 50 6.56 0.61 -6.76
C ARG A 50 6.40 -0.87 -6.42
N LEU A 51 5.62 -1.13 -5.37
CA LEU A 51 5.24 -2.49 -4.99
C LEU A 51 4.01 -2.95 -5.79
N SER A 52 3.95 -4.26 -6.04
CA SER A 52 2.78 -4.92 -6.60
C SER A 52 1.68 -5.17 -5.58
N MET A 53 0.49 -5.53 -6.02
CA MET A 53 -0.56 -6.02 -5.10
C MET A 53 -0.11 -7.29 -4.35
N GLN A 54 0.63 -8.18 -5.01
CA GLN A 54 1.14 -9.42 -4.42
C GLN A 54 2.20 -9.13 -3.34
N GLU A 55 3.15 -8.23 -3.62
CA GLU A 55 4.17 -7.80 -2.67
C GLU A 55 3.54 -7.06 -1.49
N THR A 56 2.57 -6.19 -1.76
CA THR A 56 1.82 -5.49 -0.71
C THR A 56 1.06 -6.47 0.17
N ALA A 57 0.43 -7.49 -0.41
CA ALA A 57 -0.27 -8.54 0.34
C ALA A 57 0.66 -9.37 1.23
N VAL A 58 1.94 -9.54 0.87
CA VAL A 58 2.94 -10.20 1.73
C VAL A 58 3.23 -9.36 2.97
N LEU A 59 3.39 -8.04 2.80
CA LEU A 59 3.60 -7.13 3.94
C LEU A 59 2.36 -7.04 4.84
N ILE A 60 1.16 -6.97 4.28
CA ILE A 60 -0.10 -6.93 5.03
C ILE A 60 -0.28 -8.20 5.88
N LYS A 61 0.13 -9.36 5.37
CA LYS A 61 0.04 -10.63 6.08
C LYS A 61 1.14 -10.85 7.13
N ALA A 62 2.11 -9.95 7.26
CA ALA A 62 3.14 -10.06 8.28
C ALA A 62 2.53 -9.93 9.68
N ASN A 63 2.63 -10.99 10.47
CA ASN A 63 2.07 -11.11 11.82
C ASN A 63 3.16 -11.27 12.90
N GLU A 64 4.36 -11.68 12.52
CA GLU A 64 5.49 -11.79 13.45
C GLU A 64 5.98 -10.39 13.90
N PRO A 65 6.12 -10.14 15.22
CA PRO A 65 6.52 -8.84 15.74
C PRO A 65 7.81 -8.27 15.14
N ASP A 66 8.82 -9.13 14.92
CA ASP A 66 10.11 -8.74 14.34
C ASP A 66 9.94 -8.24 12.90
N LEU A 67 9.13 -8.92 12.09
CA LEU A 67 8.87 -8.52 10.71
C LEU A 67 8.09 -7.21 10.65
N ILE A 68 7.12 -7.02 11.54
CA ILE A 68 6.38 -5.76 11.64
C ILE A 68 7.32 -4.61 12.01
N ALA A 69 8.29 -4.84 12.90
CA ALA A 69 9.31 -3.87 13.23
C ALA A 69 10.19 -3.52 12.01
N GLU A 70 10.68 -4.52 11.26
CA GLU A 70 11.44 -4.31 10.03
C GLU A 70 10.65 -3.49 8.99
N ILE A 71 9.35 -3.77 8.80
CA ILE A 71 8.48 -3.02 7.89
C ILE A 71 8.36 -1.55 8.33
N LYS A 72 8.15 -1.31 9.63
CA LYS A 72 8.03 0.06 10.18
C LYS A 72 9.33 0.85 10.05
N ASP A 73 10.48 0.20 10.25
CA ASP A 73 11.80 0.83 10.08
C ASP A 73 12.09 1.13 8.62
N GLY A 74 11.73 0.23 7.70
CA GLY A 74 11.76 0.50 6.26
C GLY A 74 10.90 1.71 5.88
N ALA A 75 9.66 1.78 6.38
CA ALA A 75 8.76 2.91 6.15
C ALA A 75 9.30 4.23 6.71
N ARG A 76 9.90 4.22 7.92
CA ARG A 76 10.56 5.39 8.51
C ARG A 76 11.71 5.88 7.64
N THR A 77 12.58 4.96 7.21
CA THR A 77 13.74 5.26 6.37
C THR A 77 13.29 5.86 5.03
N LEU A 78 12.29 5.27 4.38
CA LEU A 78 11.74 5.79 3.12
C LEU A 78 11.11 7.18 3.34
N LYS A 79 10.36 7.39 4.43
CA LYS A 79 9.76 8.68 4.78
C LYS A 79 10.83 9.75 4.95
N GLU A 80 11.93 9.45 5.64
CA GLU A 80 13.04 10.38 5.84
C GLU A 80 13.80 10.65 4.53
N ASN A 81 14.03 9.64 3.69
CA ASN A 81 14.70 9.81 2.40
C ASN A 81 13.91 10.66 1.39
N VAL A 82 12.57 10.63 1.46
CA VAL A 82 11.69 11.36 0.52
C VAL A 82 11.23 12.69 1.10
N TYR A 83 10.76 12.70 2.35
CA TYR A 83 10.11 13.85 2.99
C TYR A 83 10.96 14.50 4.08
N GLY A 84 12.07 13.87 4.51
CA GLY A 84 12.88 14.33 5.63
C GLY A 84 12.11 14.34 6.95
N LYS A 85 12.51 15.24 7.85
CA LYS A 85 11.83 15.46 9.14
C LYS A 85 10.63 16.41 9.05
N ARG A 86 10.25 16.85 7.84
CA ARG A 86 9.13 17.78 7.63
C ARG A 86 7.81 17.12 8.03
N ILE A 87 6.94 17.92 8.64
CA ILE A 87 5.55 17.60 8.99
C ILE A 87 4.70 18.74 8.45
N VAL A 88 3.70 18.42 7.64
CA VAL A 88 2.73 19.40 7.12
C VAL A 88 1.59 19.53 8.12
N LEU A 89 1.28 20.75 8.54
CA LEU A 89 0.17 21.06 9.43
C LEU A 89 -1.00 21.61 8.63
N PHE A 90 -2.22 21.18 8.96
CA PHE A 90 -3.44 21.70 8.37
C PHE A 90 -4.55 21.73 9.42
N ALA A 91 -5.50 22.66 9.28
CA ALA A 91 -6.67 22.79 10.14
C ALA A 91 -7.93 22.65 9.27
N PRO A 92 -8.72 21.57 9.43
CA PRO A 92 -9.97 21.43 8.68
C PRO A 92 -11.00 22.42 9.20
N LEU A 93 -11.75 23.05 8.29
CA LEU A 93 -12.87 23.93 8.61
C LEU A 93 -14.17 23.30 8.10
N TYR A 94 -14.96 22.77 9.03
CA TYR A 94 -16.30 22.26 8.74
C TYR A 94 -17.32 23.37 8.95
N ILE A 95 -17.81 23.97 7.87
CA ILE A 95 -18.83 25.03 7.91
C ILE A 95 -20.28 24.51 7.97
N GLY A 96 -20.46 23.19 7.84
CA GLY A 96 -21.77 22.54 7.87
C GLY A 96 -21.65 21.01 7.86
N ASN A 97 -22.74 20.35 8.26
CA ASN A 97 -22.81 18.90 8.39
C ASN A 97 -24.13 18.30 7.84
N LEU A 98 -24.95 19.09 7.14
CA LEU A 98 -26.15 18.58 6.46
C LEU A 98 -25.75 17.58 5.38
N CYS A 99 -26.20 16.34 5.52
CA CYS A 99 -25.91 15.25 4.59
C CYS A 99 -27.16 14.40 4.40
N VAL A 100 -27.53 14.11 3.14
CA VAL A 100 -28.67 13.25 2.79
C VAL A 100 -28.28 11.77 2.72
N ASN A 101 -26.98 11.48 2.77
CA ASN A 101 -26.47 10.12 2.70
C ASN A 101 -26.62 9.45 4.07
N ASN A 102 -26.95 8.16 4.05
CA ASN A 102 -27.02 7.32 5.25
C ASN A 102 -25.84 6.33 5.25
N CYS A 103 -24.62 6.86 5.37
CA CYS A 103 -23.40 6.06 5.41
C CYS A 103 -23.42 5.15 6.66
N LYS A 104 -23.08 3.86 6.49
CA LYS A 104 -22.98 2.87 7.57
C LYS A 104 -21.53 2.60 7.94
#